data_AF-A0A9E5TR42-F1
#
_entry.id   AF-A0A9E5TR42-F1
#
_cell.length_a   1.000
_cell.length_b   1.000
_cell.length_c   1.000
_cell.angle_alpha   90.00
_cell.angle_beta   90.00
_cell.angle_gamma   90.00
#
_symmetry.space_group_name_H-M   'P 1'
#
loop_
_entity.id
_entity.type
_entity.pdbx_description
1 polymer ?
#
loop_
_entity_poly.entity_id
_entity_poly.type
_entity_poly.pdbx_seq_one_letter_code
_entity_poly.pdbx_strand_id
1 'polypeptide(L)'
;TLAVDVIREIGPFKDFLSHDSTLKHMREVQSQPRLIDRTMREDWEKSGRTDMTQRAEEQARHILETHKPEPLPDRVLATLRSIVEEAEEELGISKKKQKVRPLRSKKTRDAASP
;
A
#
# COMPACT_ATOMS: atom_id res chain seq x y z
N THR A 1 13.12 -22.75 -3.67
CA THR A 1 13.67 -24.01 -4.20
C THR A 1 14.58 -23.70 -5.38
N LEU A 2 15.48 -24.60 -5.79
CA LEU A 2 16.53 -24.32 -6.80
C LEU A 2 16.15 -24.67 -8.25
N ALA A 3 15.00 -25.32 -8.50
CA ALA A 3 14.45 -25.62 -9.84
C ALA A 3 15.41 -26.38 -10.81
N VAL A 4 16.35 -27.17 -10.28
CA VAL A 4 17.41 -27.83 -11.07
C VAL A 4 16.85 -28.82 -12.10
N ASP A 5 15.82 -29.58 -11.74
CA ASP A 5 15.20 -30.56 -12.65
C ASP A 5 14.51 -29.87 -13.84
N VAL A 6 13.80 -28.77 -13.57
CA VAL A 6 13.13 -27.96 -14.60
C VAL A 6 14.13 -27.36 -15.58
N ILE A 7 15.28 -26.87 -15.09
CA ILE A 7 16.35 -26.33 -15.94
C ILE A 7 16.91 -27.42 -16.86
N ARG A 8 17.12 -28.64 -16.33
CA ARG A 8 17.61 -29.77 -17.12
C ARG A 8 16.59 -30.23 -18.16
N GLU A 9 15.32 -30.25 -17.81
CA GLU A 9 14.22 -30.68 -18.69
C GLU A 9 14.05 -29.76 -19.90
N ILE A 10 13.98 -28.44 -19.65
CA ILE A 10 13.72 -27.46 -20.71
C ILE A 10 14.93 -27.35 -21.65
N GLY A 11 16.14 -27.28 -21.08
CA GLY A 11 17.38 -27.16 -21.83
C GLY A 11 17.63 -25.75 -22.39
N PRO A 12 18.73 -25.58 -23.15
CA PRO A 12 19.16 -24.27 -23.63
C PRO A 12 18.26 -23.72 -24.74
N PHE A 13 18.23 -22.39 -24.88
CA PHE A 13 17.52 -21.66 -25.94
C PHE A 13 15.98 -21.82 -25.96
N LYS A 14 15.37 -22.23 -24.85
CA LYS A 14 13.90 -22.26 -24.67
C LYS A 14 13.46 -21.32 -23.54
N ASP A 15 12.15 -21.14 -23.39
CA ASP A 15 11.54 -20.37 -22.31
C ASP A 15 10.90 -21.25 -21.23
N PHE A 16 10.62 -20.64 -20.08
CA PHE A 16 10.02 -21.29 -18.90
C PHE A 16 8.57 -20.82 -18.67
N LEU A 17 8.02 -19.97 -19.54
CA LEU A 17 6.78 -19.23 -19.25
C LEU A 17 5.57 -20.15 -19.19
N SER A 18 5.52 -21.14 -20.09
CA SER A 18 4.40 -22.09 -20.19
C SER A 18 4.58 -23.35 -19.35
N HIS A 19 5.66 -23.46 -18.58
CA HIS A 19 5.95 -24.66 -17.79
C HIS A 19 5.11 -24.72 -16.51
N ASP A 20 4.61 -25.90 -16.14
CA ASP A 20 3.71 -26.10 -14.98
C ASP A 20 4.30 -25.55 -13.68
N SER A 21 5.60 -25.76 -13.44
CA SER A 21 6.29 -25.20 -12.28
C SER A 21 6.22 -23.66 -12.23
N THR A 22 6.29 -22.99 -13.38
CA THR A 22 6.16 -21.54 -13.46
C THR A 22 4.73 -21.13 -13.17
N LEU A 23 3.74 -21.76 -13.83
CA LEU A 23 2.33 -21.45 -13.63
C LEU A 23 1.88 -21.65 -12.18
N LYS A 24 2.39 -22.68 -11.51
CA LYS A 24 2.09 -22.99 -10.11
C LYS A 24 2.62 -21.92 -9.15
N HIS A 25 3.87 -21.46 -9.34
CA HIS A 25 4.54 -20.61 -8.35
C HIS A 25 4.60 -19.12 -8.73
N MET A 26 4.26 -18.74 -9.97
CA MET A 26 4.44 -17.36 -10.46
C MET A 26 3.69 -16.33 -9.61
N ARG A 27 2.51 -16.66 -9.08
CA ARG A 27 1.71 -15.72 -8.26
C ARG A 27 2.19 -15.61 -6.82
N GLU A 28 2.88 -16.64 -6.32
CA GLU A 28 3.38 -16.71 -4.95
C GLU A 28 4.77 -16.08 -4.80
N VAL A 29 5.64 -16.31 -5.80
CA VAL A 29 7.06 -15.94 -5.74
C VAL A 29 7.34 -14.63 -6.44
N GLN A 30 6.63 -14.29 -7.52
CA GLN A 30 6.89 -13.03 -8.21
C GLN A 30 6.39 -11.84 -7.40
N SER A 31 7.21 -10.79 -7.39
CA SER A 31 6.82 -9.48 -6.88
C SER A 31 5.53 -9.02 -7.57
N GLN A 32 4.47 -8.80 -6.78
CA GLN A 32 3.23 -8.14 -7.18
C GLN A 32 3.26 -6.69 -6.69
N PRO A 33 3.89 -5.75 -7.43
CA PRO A 33 4.03 -4.38 -6.97
C PRO A 33 2.66 -3.69 -6.93
N ARG A 34 2.36 -3.00 -5.83
CA ARG A 34 1.16 -2.13 -5.74
C ARG A 34 1.38 -0.73 -6.30
N LEU A 35 2.63 -0.24 -6.28
CA LEU A 35 2.96 1.15 -6.63
C LEU A 35 3.88 1.30 -7.84
N ILE A 36 4.69 0.28 -8.15
CA ILE A 36 5.65 0.37 -9.26
C ILE A 36 4.91 0.03 -10.56
N ASP A 37 5.03 0.90 -11.57
CA ASP A 37 4.55 0.60 -12.91
C ASP A 37 5.60 -0.21 -13.66
N ARG A 38 5.16 -1.28 -14.33
CA ARG A 38 6.00 -2.05 -15.25
C ARG A 38 5.32 -2.23 -16.61
N THR A 39 4.28 -1.45 -16.89
CA THR A 39 3.64 -1.44 -18.21
C THR A 39 4.58 -0.87 -19.26
N MET A 40 4.31 -1.21 -20.51
CA MET A 40 5.03 -0.63 -21.63
C MET A 40 4.77 0.89 -21.69
N ARG A 41 5.77 1.64 -22.16
CA ARG A 41 5.73 3.11 -22.18
C ARG A 41 4.45 3.66 -22.83
N GLU A 42 4.05 3.10 -23.96
CA GLU A 42 2.87 3.56 -24.69
C GLU A 42 1.58 3.40 -23.88
N ASP A 43 1.45 2.31 -23.13
CA ASP A 43 0.27 2.05 -22.30
C ASP A 43 0.28 2.93 -21.04
N TRP A 44 1.45 3.10 -20.42
CA TRP A 44 1.63 4.05 -19.32
C TRP A 44 1.30 5.49 -19.77
N GLU A 45 1.63 5.84 -21.01
CA GLU A 45 1.31 7.15 -21.57
C GLU A 45 -0.18 7.35 -21.79
N LYS A 46 -0.86 6.34 -22.34
CA LYS A 46 -2.33 6.34 -22.49
C LYS A 46 -3.05 6.33 -21.15
N SER A 47 -2.47 5.73 -20.11
CA SER A 47 -3.04 5.68 -18.75
C SER A 47 -2.79 6.95 -17.92
N GLY A 48 -2.36 8.05 -18.54
CA GLY A 48 -2.22 9.35 -17.90
C GLY A 48 -0.84 9.66 -17.33
N ARG A 49 0.19 8.84 -17.64
CA ARG A 49 1.61 9.15 -17.33
C ARG A 49 1.87 9.41 -15.86
N THR A 50 1.25 8.62 -15.00
CA THR A 50 1.30 8.85 -13.55
C THR A 50 2.71 8.63 -13.00
N ASP A 51 3.16 9.55 -12.15
CA ASP A 51 4.42 9.40 -11.44
C ASP A 51 4.27 8.48 -10.21
N MET A 52 5.39 8.12 -9.58
CA MET A 52 5.39 7.24 -8.40
C MET A 52 4.78 7.91 -7.17
N THR A 53 4.98 9.22 -7.02
CA THR A 53 4.49 10.00 -5.87
C THR A 53 2.97 10.13 -5.90
N GLN A 54 2.39 10.41 -7.07
CA GLN A 54 0.96 10.48 -7.31
C GLN A 54 0.27 9.17 -6.91
N ARG A 55 0.80 8.04 -7.37
CA ARG A 55 0.26 6.72 -7.03
C ARG A 55 0.40 6.38 -5.55
N ALA A 56 1.52 6.75 -4.94
CA ALA A 56 1.70 6.58 -3.50
C ALA A 56 0.71 7.42 -2.69
N GLU A 57 0.47 8.66 -3.09
CA GLU A 57 -0.49 9.55 -2.43
C GLU A 57 -1.92 9.02 -2.58
N GLU A 58 -2.29 8.57 -3.77
CA GLU A 58 -3.59 7.97 -4.03
C GLU A 58 -3.83 6.71 -3.20
N GLN A 59 -2.82 5.82 -3.14
CA GLN A 59 -2.91 4.61 -2.32
C GLN A 59 -2.98 4.91 -0.81
N ALA A 60 -2.21 5.88 -0.32
CA ALA A 60 -2.23 6.27 1.09
C ALA A 60 -3.62 6.80 1.50
N ARG A 61 -4.18 7.64 0.66
CA ARG A 61 -5.53 8.18 0.79
C ARG A 61 -6.59 7.08 0.72
N HIS A 62 -6.48 6.14 -0.20
CA HIS A 62 -7.36 4.98 -0.25
C HIS A 62 -7.32 4.18 1.07
N ILE A 63 -6.13 3.90 1.59
CA ILE A 63 -5.96 3.21 2.89
C ILE A 63 -6.63 4.00 4.01
N LEU A 64 -6.41 5.31 4.09
CA LEU A 64 -7.04 6.14 5.13
C LEU A 64 -8.57 6.19 5.03
N GLU A 65 -9.13 6.06 3.82
CA GLU A 65 -10.57 6.10 3.58
C GLU A 65 -11.24 4.73 3.82
N THR A 66 -10.56 3.61 3.51
CA THR A 66 -11.18 2.28 3.48
C THR A 66 -10.71 1.33 4.57
N HIS A 67 -9.50 1.51 5.10
CA HIS A 67 -8.93 0.58 6.07
C HIS A 67 -9.55 0.78 7.44
N LYS A 68 -10.19 -0.27 7.95
CA LYS A 68 -10.66 -0.35 9.34
C LYS A 68 -9.73 -1.30 10.09
N PRO A 69 -8.90 -0.79 11.02
CA PRO A 69 -8.07 -1.65 11.84
C PRO A 69 -8.95 -2.50 12.78
N GLU A 70 -8.45 -3.66 13.16
CA GLU A 70 -9.08 -4.50 14.17
C GLU A 70 -9.11 -3.73 15.51
N PRO A 71 -10.26 -3.63 16.19
CA PRO A 71 -10.36 -2.89 17.42
C PRO A 71 -9.53 -3.55 18.53
N LEU A 72 -8.80 -2.72 19.28
CA LEU A 72 -8.08 -3.20 20.45
C LEU A 72 -9.05 -3.58 21.58
N PRO A 73 -8.72 -4.57 22.42
CA PRO A 73 -9.53 -4.89 23.59
C PRO A 73 -9.67 -3.68 24.53
N ASP A 74 -10.86 -3.51 25.13
CA ASP A 74 -11.19 -2.33 25.96
C ASP A 74 -10.19 -2.09 27.09
N ARG A 75 -9.68 -3.17 27.70
CA ARG A 75 -8.65 -3.09 28.75
C ARG A 75 -7.38 -2.40 28.24
N VAL A 76 -6.92 -2.75 27.04
CA VAL A 76 -5.71 -2.18 26.44
C VAL A 76 -5.94 -0.71 26.10
N LEU A 77 -7.12 -0.35 25.58
CA LEU A 77 -7.50 1.04 25.31
C LEU A 77 -7.53 1.88 26.59
N ALA A 78 -8.05 1.34 27.69
CA ALA A 78 -8.07 2.02 28.97
C ALA A 78 -6.65 2.27 29.51
N THR A 79 -5.77 1.27 29.45
CA THR A 79 -4.36 1.40 29.86
C THR A 79 -3.60 2.39 28.99
N LEU A 80 -3.81 2.38 27.67
CA LEU A 80 -3.17 3.36 26.78
C LEU A 80 -3.60 4.80 27.13
N ARG A 81 -4.89 5.00 27.44
CA ARG A 81 -5.39 6.32 27.84
C ARG A 81 -4.78 6.78 29.16
N SER A 82 -4.68 5.92 30.17
CA SER A 82 -4.08 6.31 31.45
C SER A 82 -2.62 6.72 31.32
N ILE A 83 -1.84 5.99 30.49
CA ILE A 83 -0.43 6.32 30.23
C ILE A 83 -0.30 7.69 29.53
N VAL A 84 -1.18 7.97 28.55
CA VAL A 84 -1.19 9.27 27.86
C VAL A 84 -1.53 10.40 28.81
N GLU A 85 -2.53 10.21 29.68
CA GLU A 85 -2.94 11.24 30.64
C GLU A 85 -1.85 11.53 31.68
N GLU A 86 -1.20 10.50 32.21
CA GLU A 86 -0.07 10.65 33.13
C GLU A 86 1.09 11.43 32.48
N ALA A 87 1.45 11.10 31.24
CA ALA A 87 2.50 11.79 30.51
C ALA A 87 2.12 13.25 30.15
N GLU A 88 0.86 13.52 29.81
CA GLU A 88 0.36 14.87 29.56
C GLU A 88 0.43 15.74 30.83
N GLU A 89 0.12 15.17 32.00
CA GLU A 89 0.22 15.83 33.30
C GLU A 89 1.67 16.13 33.68
N GLU A 90 2.57 15.16 33.53
CA GLU A 90 4.01 15.34 33.78
C GLU A 90 4.60 16.44 32.90
N LEU A 91 4.21 16.50 31.62
CA LEU A 91 4.69 17.47 30.66
C LEU A 91 3.94 18.81 30.68
N GLY A 92 2.93 18.96 31.54
CA GLY A 92 2.13 20.19 31.67
C GLY A 92 1.34 20.56 30.40
N ILE A 93 1.01 19.57 29.56
CA ILE A 93 0.30 19.77 28.30
C ILE A 93 -1.21 19.88 28.60
N SER A 94 -1.74 21.11 28.59
CA SER A 94 -3.17 21.35 28.81
C SER A 94 -4.04 20.68 27.72
N LYS A 95 -5.06 19.92 28.15
CA LYS A 95 -6.06 19.22 27.32
C LYS A 95 -6.81 20.15 26.36
N LYS A 96 -6.19 20.54 25.24
CA LYS A 96 -6.93 21.07 24.09
C LYS A 96 -7.59 19.89 23.41
N LYS A 97 -8.92 19.77 23.56
CA LYS A 97 -9.78 18.81 22.85
C LYS A 97 -9.24 18.57 21.44
N GLN A 98 -8.59 17.43 21.26
CA GLN A 98 -8.03 17.04 19.99
C GLN A 98 -9.24 16.70 19.12
N LYS A 99 -9.76 17.71 18.41
CA LYS A 99 -10.75 17.51 17.36
C LYS A 99 -10.07 16.57 16.38
N VAL A 100 -10.49 15.30 16.38
CA VAL A 100 -10.13 14.34 15.34
C VAL A 100 -10.48 15.05 14.04
N ARG A 101 -9.45 15.52 13.33
CA ARG A 101 -9.63 16.35 12.15
C ARG A 101 -10.29 15.42 11.13
N PRO A 102 -11.56 15.64 10.73
CA PRO A 102 -12.17 14.77 9.76
C PRO A 102 -11.30 14.81 8.50
N LEU A 103 -11.06 13.64 7.91
CA LEU A 103 -10.38 13.54 6.61
C LEU A 103 -11.04 14.56 5.68
N ARG A 104 -10.26 15.54 5.24
CA ARG A 104 -10.74 16.60 4.35
C ARG A 104 -11.39 15.91 3.15
N SER A 105 -12.72 16.04 3.01
CA SER A 105 -13.37 15.74 1.73
C SER A 105 -12.67 16.61 0.69
N LYS A 106 -12.17 15.98 -0.37
CA LYS A 106 -11.50 16.71 -1.42
C LYS A 106 -12.53 17.58 -2.10
N LYS A 107 -12.39 18.90 -1.92
CA LYS A 107 -12.98 19.88 -2.82
C LYS A 107 -12.39 19.56 -4.19
N THR A 108 -13.22 19.14 -5.13
CA THR A 108 -12.89 19.11 -6.55
C THR A 108 -12.35 20.49 -6.91
N ARG A 109 -11.04 20.59 -7.19
CA ARG A 109 -10.51 21.75 -7.89
C ARG A 109 -10.77 21.47 -9.36
N ASP A 110 -11.93 21.92 -9.82
CA ASP A 110 -12.10 22.31 -11.20
C ASP A 110 -11.00 23.32 -11.54
N ALA A 111 -10.17 22.93 -12.50
CA ALA A 111 -9.33 23.77 -13.35
C ALA A 111 -9.16 22.92 -14.62
N ALA A 112 -9.92 23.11 -15.71
CA ALA A 112 -9.83 24.25 -16.63
C ALA A 112 -8.39 24.77 -16.71
N SER A 113 -7.64 24.68 -17.81
CA SER A 113 -7.78 24.22 -19.20
C SER A 113 -6.34 24.34 -19.78
N PRO A 114 -6.01 24.23 -21.10
CA PRO A 114 -6.84 24.30 -22.31
C PRO A 114 -7.45 22.97 -22.71
#